data_AF-A0A9D6JAJ0-F1
#
_entry.id   AF-A0A9D6JAJ0-F1
#
_cell.length_a   1.000
_cell.length_b   1.000
_cell.length_c   1.000
_cell.angle_alpha   90.00
_cell.angle_beta   90.00
_cell.angle_gamma   90.00
#
_symmetry.space_group_name_H-M   'P 1'
#
loop_
_entity.id
_entity.type
_entity.pdbx_description
1 polymer ?
#
loop_
_entity_poly.entity_id
_entity_poly.type
_entity_poly.pdbx_seq_one_letter_code
_entity_poly.pdbx_strand_id
1 'polypeptide(L)'
;MAFPGFVPSPLRVGLELGPQSLTIVWARKRPGGTVEWRFRARVRSKDESPEALRQDLARLLRPLRRHRLRTHLFLAAPNSYLRWLTVMVPDAKRIPRAVQDELPKLLPFEVPKAQFQFFVRHQQRVGEEIECLVSVAACERAPLQRDLEALWQVGWVPKAVVPSALALAQTAKALRAVDKEPVVLVEIGAQRTVMVLMDAGEAVYARDI
;
A
#
# COMPACT_ATOMS: atom_id res chain seq x y z
N MET A 1 -7.49 36.69 -24.01
CA MET A 1 -6.40 36.16 -23.15
C MET A 1 -6.87 34.88 -22.50
N ALA A 2 -6.37 33.73 -22.95
CA ALA A 2 -6.62 32.44 -22.32
C ALA A 2 -5.65 32.29 -21.15
N PHE A 3 -6.17 32.10 -19.93
CA PHE A 3 -5.35 31.74 -18.78
C PHE A 3 -4.67 30.39 -19.06
N PRO A 4 -3.39 30.22 -18.72
CA PRO A 4 -2.73 28.92 -18.87
C PRO A 4 -3.53 27.90 -18.06
N GLY A 5 -4.04 26.90 -18.78
CA GLY A 5 -5.00 25.93 -18.28
C GLY A 5 -4.49 25.24 -17.03
N PHE A 6 -5.11 25.54 -15.89
CA PHE A 6 -4.90 24.81 -14.65
C PHE A 6 -5.43 23.40 -14.86
N VAL A 7 -4.57 22.46 -15.27
CA VAL A 7 -4.95 21.04 -15.31
C VAL A 7 -5.17 20.63 -13.86
N PRO A 8 -6.41 20.32 -13.43
CA PRO A 8 -6.65 19.97 -12.05
C PRO A 8 -5.89 18.69 -11.74
N SER A 9 -5.08 18.71 -10.68
CA SER A 9 -4.34 17.53 -10.22
C SER A 9 -5.29 16.35 -10.00
N PRO A 10 -4.91 15.13 -10.37
CA PRO A 10 -5.77 13.97 -10.20
C PRO A 10 -6.13 13.77 -8.73
N LEU A 11 -7.37 13.36 -8.47
CA LEU A 11 -7.85 13.03 -7.13
C LEU A 11 -7.12 11.79 -6.63
N ARG A 12 -6.49 11.85 -5.46
CA ARG A 12 -5.85 10.67 -4.84
C ARG A 12 -6.80 10.03 -3.85
N VAL A 13 -6.98 8.73 -3.98
CA VAL A 13 -7.95 7.95 -3.21
C VAL A 13 -7.25 6.72 -2.65
N GLY A 14 -7.24 6.57 -1.33
CA GLY A 14 -6.86 5.33 -0.66
C GLY A 14 -8.09 4.46 -0.47
N LEU A 15 -7.96 3.17 -0.73
CA LEU A 15 -9.00 2.17 -0.56
C LEU A 15 -8.44 0.96 0.16
N GLU A 16 -9.16 0.49 1.15
CA GLU A 16 -8.86 -0.74 1.86
C GLU A 16 -10.09 -1.65 1.86
N LEU A 17 -9.84 -2.93 1.59
CA LEU A 17 -10.85 -3.98 1.49
C LEU A 17 -10.70 -4.94 2.67
N GLY A 18 -11.07 -4.47 3.86
CA GLY A 18 -11.06 -5.27 5.07
C GLY A 18 -12.07 -6.42 5.01
N PRO A 19 -11.95 -7.42 5.91
CA PRO A 19 -12.85 -8.56 5.94
C PRO A 19 -14.28 -8.21 6.39
N GLN A 20 -14.43 -7.20 7.25
CA GLN A 20 -15.74 -6.76 7.77
C GLN A 20 -16.20 -5.43 7.19
N SER A 21 -15.29 -4.62 6.68
CA SER A 21 -15.63 -3.30 6.14
C SER A 21 -14.73 -2.91 4.97
N LEU A 22 -15.28 -2.07 4.10
CA LEU A 22 -14.58 -1.42 3.01
C LEU A 22 -14.43 0.06 3.38
N THR A 23 -13.21 0.58 3.33
CA THR A 23 -12.88 1.95 3.74
C THR A 23 -12.25 2.70 2.58
N ILE A 24 -12.64 3.96 2.42
CA ILE A 24 -12.11 4.82 1.37
C ILE A 24 -11.86 6.22 1.91
N VAL A 25 -10.68 6.74 1.62
CA VAL A 25 -10.22 8.07 2.04
C VAL A 25 -9.78 8.84 0.81
N TRP A 26 -10.14 10.11 0.72
CA TRP A 26 -9.63 10.98 -0.34
C TRP A 26 -9.55 12.43 0.12
N ALA A 27 -8.66 13.18 -0.50
CA ALA A 27 -8.45 14.59 -0.21
C ALA A 27 -8.90 15.44 -1.40
N ARG A 28 -9.67 16.50 -1.14
CA ARG A 28 -10.04 17.51 -2.14
C ARG A 28 -9.40 18.84 -1.77
N LYS A 29 -8.56 19.38 -2.65
CA LYS A 29 -8.03 20.73 -2.50
C LYS A 29 -9.13 21.75 -2.84
N ARG A 30 -9.40 22.68 -1.94
CA ARG A 30 -10.35 23.80 -2.13
C ARG A 30 -9.62 25.03 -2.68
N PRO A 31 -10.35 25.99 -3.29
CA PRO A 31 -9.82 27.32 -3.55
C PRO A 31 -9.23 27.92 -2.26
N GLY A 32 -8.05 28.55 -2.34
CA GLY A 32 -7.31 29.03 -1.16
C GLY A 32 -6.31 28.02 -0.57
N GLY A 33 -6.21 26.81 -1.13
CA GLY A 33 -5.15 25.86 -0.79
C GLY A 33 -5.48 24.88 0.34
N THR A 34 -6.58 25.10 1.08
CA THR A 34 -7.07 24.20 2.12
C THR A 34 -7.40 22.82 1.56
N VAL A 35 -6.99 21.77 2.28
CA VAL A 35 -7.27 20.38 1.93
C VAL A 35 -8.44 19.88 2.78
N GLU A 36 -9.52 19.46 2.13
CA GLU A 36 -10.64 18.79 2.77
C GLU A 36 -10.46 17.27 2.64
N TRP A 37 -10.28 16.59 3.77
CA TRP A 37 -10.28 15.14 3.82
C TRP A 37 -11.70 14.60 3.89
N ARG A 38 -11.96 13.53 3.14
CA ARG A 38 -13.21 12.79 3.16
C ARG A 38 -12.92 11.33 3.41
N PHE A 39 -13.79 10.73 4.21
CA PHE A 39 -13.74 9.33 4.59
C PHE A 39 -15.12 8.72 4.41
N ARG A 40 -15.14 7.46 3.98
CA ARG A 40 -16.36 6.66 3.98
C ARG A 40 -16.00 5.22 4.32
N ALA A 41 -16.79 4.62 5.20
CA ALA A 41 -16.75 3.19 5.47
C ALA A 41 -18.07 2.55 5.05
N ARG A 42 -18.02 1.26 4.73
CA ARG A 42 -19.18 0.43 4.48
C ARG A 42 -18.95 -0.94 5.11
N VAL A 43 -19.88 -1.38 5.96
CA VAL A 43 -19.88 -2.76 6.45
C VAL A 43 -20.15 -3.69 5.27
N ARG A 44 -19.34 -4.74 5.13
CA ARG A 44 -19.51 -5.76 4.10
C ARG A 44 -20.77 -6.58 4.36
N SER A 45 -21.43 -7.01 3.29
CA SER A 45 -22.40 -8.08 3.37
C SER A 45 -21.80 -9.33 4.02
N LYS A 46 -22.62 -10.08 4.75
CA LYS A 46 -22.24 -11.40 5.28
C LYS A 46 -22.03 -12.45 4.16
N ASP A 47 -22.55 -12.18 2.97
CA ASP A 47 -22.28 -12.99 1.78
C ASP A 47 -20.83 -12.76 1.32
N GLU A 48 -20.05 -13.83 1.29
CA GLU A 48 -18.66 -13.86 0.84
C GLU A 48 -18.52 -14.05 -0.68
N SER A 49 -19.64 -14.13 -1.41
CA SER A 49 -19.63 -14.26 -2.86
C SER A 49 -18.92 -13.07 -3.54
N PRO A 50 -18.22 -13.29 -4.66
CA PRO A 50 -17.60 -12.21 -5.44
C PRO A 50 -18.60 -11.12 -5.85
N GLU A 51 -19.84 -11.52 -6.14
CA GLU A 51 -20.93 -10.62 -6.51
C GLU A 51 -21.30 -9.66 -5.37
N ALA A 52 -21.33 -10.16 -4.13
CA ALA A 52 -21.64 -9.32 -2.98
C ALA A 52 -20.56 -8.27 -2.72
N LEU A 53 -19.27 -8.65 -2.82
CA LEU A 53 -18.14 -7.71 -2.76
C LEU A 53 -18.24 -6.65 -3.87
N ARG A 54 -18.55 -7.06 -5.10
CA ARG A 54 -18.75 -6.16 -6.24
C ARG A 54 -19.86 -5.13 -5.97
N GLN A 55 -20.99 -5.57 -5.41
CA GLN A 55 -22.10 -4.67 -5.08
C GLN A 55 -21.71 -3.66 -3.98
N ASP A 56 -21.00 -4.12 -2.95
CA ASP A 56 -20.56 -3.23 -1.87
C ASP A 56 -19.51 -2.22 -2.33
N LEU A 57 -18.57 -2.64 -3.18
CA LEU A 57 -17.62 -1.74 -3.85
C LEU A 57 -18.34 -0.71 -4.72
N ALA A 58 -19.30 -1.13 -5.55
CA ALA A 58 -20.05 -0.23 -6.43
C ALA A 58 -20.79 0.85 -5.62
N ARG A 59 -21.38 0.47 -4.47
CA ARG A 59 -22.07 1.39 -3.57
C ARG A 59 -21.10 2.31 -2.83
N LEU A 60 -19.93 1.81 -2.39
CA LEU A 60 -18.89 2.60 -1.73
C LEU A 60 -18.33 3.67 -2.69
N LEU A 61 -18.01 3.29 -3.92
CA LEU A 61 -17.36 4.12 -4.94
C LEU A 61 -18.32 5.02 -5.73
N ARG A 62 -19.64 4.85 -5.57
CA ARG A 62 -20.67 5.65 -6.26
C ARG A 62 -20.42 7.17 -6.23
N PRO A 63 -19.99 7.80 -5.12
CA PRO A 63 -19.74 9.25 -5.08
C PRO A 63 -18.57 9.69 -5.97
N LEU A 64 -17.61 8.79 -6.23
CA LEU A 64 -16.42 9.07 -7.02
C LEU A 64 -16.57 8.71 -8.50
N ARG A 65 -17.70 8.11 -8.90
CA ARG A 65 -17.93 7.61 -10.27
C ARG A 65 -17.73 8.68 -11.33
N ARG A 66 -18.14 9.93 -11.05
CA ARG A 66 -17.97 11.08 -11.98
C ARG A 66 -16.51 11.52 -12.13
N HIS A 67 -15.64 11.17 -11.19
CA HIS A 67 -14.23 11.56 -11.16
C HIS A 67 -13.29 10.43 -11.58
N ARG A 68 -13.82 9.23 -11.87
CA ARG A 68 -13.06 8.00 -12.08
C ARG A 68 -11.84 8.15 -13.00
N LEU A 69 -11.99 8.78 -14.16
CA LEU A 69 -10.91 8.95 -15.15
C LEU A 69 -9.81 9.94 -14.71
N ARG A 70 -10.06 10.71 -13.65
CA ARG A 70 -9.12 11.69 -13.07
C ARG A 70 -8.71 11.30 -11.66
N THR A 71 -8.94 10.06 -11.26
CA THR A 71 -8.65 9.55 -9.93
C THR A 71 -7.49 8.56 -10.00
N HIS A 72 -6.51 8.74 -9.11
CA HIS A 72 -5.51 7.72 -8.81
C HIS A 72 -5.94 6.97 -7.56
N LEU A 73 -6.39 5.74 -7.76
CA LEU A 73 -6.77 4.83 -6.69
C LEU A 73 -5.54 4.06 -6.19
N PHE A 74 -5.33 4.04 -4.88
CA PHE A 74 -4.30 3.27 -4.20
C PHE A 74 -5.00 2.22 -3.35
N LEU A 75 -4.70 0.94 -3.61
CA LEU A 75 -5.27 -0.18 -2.88
C LEU A 75 -4.33 -0.62 -1.76
N ALA A 76 -4.84 -0.75 -0.54
CA ALA A 76 -4.12 -1.39 0.54
C ALA A 76 -3.94 -2.89 0.24
N ALA A 77 -2.70 -3.38 0.30
CA ALA A 77 -2.37 -4.77 0.03
C ALA A 77 -2.94 -5.68 1.14
N PRO A 78 -3.61 -6.79 0.80
CA PRO A 78 -4.05 -7.77 1.80
C PRO A 78 -2.86 -8.56 2.34
N ASN A 79 -2.87 -8.90 3.63
CA ASN A 79 -1.84 -9.70 4.31
C ASN A 79 -0.42 -9.22 3.96
N SER A 80 -0.21 -7.92 4.12
CA SER A 80 0.99 -7.25 3.63
C SER A 80 2.20 -7.48 4.54
N TYR A 81 3.37 -7.48 3.91
CA TYR A 81 4.68 -7.60 4.56
C TYR A 81 5.61 -6.55 3.97
N LEU A 82 6.41 -5.93 4.83
CA LEU A 82 7.50 -5.06 4.42
C LEU A 82 8.72 -5.35 5.28
N ARG A 83 9.90 -5.41 4.68
CA ARG A 83 11.15 -5.52 5.45
C ARG A 83 12.32 -4.94 4.67
N TRP A 84 13.22 -4.28 5.39
CA TRP A 84 14.53 -3.92 4.87
C TRP A 84 15.50 -5.08 5.08
N LEU A 85 16.31 -5.33 4.07
CA LEU A 85 17.35 -6.35 4.11
C LEU A 85 18.58 -5.81 3.37
N THR A 86 19.74 -6.30 3.77
CA THR A 86 21.01 -6.01 3.09
C THR A 86 21.42 -7.23 2.29
N VAL A 87 21.74 -7.05 1.01
CA VAL A 87 22.38 -8.08 0.18
C VAL A 87 23.77 -7.64 -0.25
N MET A 88 24.67 -8.60 -0.32
CA MET A 88 26.00 -8.44 -0.92
C MET A 88 25.99 -9.11 -2.28
N VAL A 89 26.39 -8.37 -3.32
CA VAL A 89 26.44 -8.89 -4.69
C VAL A 89 27.68 -8.37 -5.42
N PRO A 90 28.29 -9.15 -6.33
CA PRO A 90 29.44 -8.69 -7.10
C PRO A 90 29.10 -7.56 -8.08
N ASP A 91 27.83 -7.47 -8.51
CA ASP A 91 27.35 -6.42 -9.41
C ASP A 91 25.85 -6.17 -9.24
N ALA A 92 25.39 -4.96 -9.59
CA ALA A 92 24.02 -4.52 -9.36
C ALA A 92 22.96 -5.35 -10.14
N LYS A 93 23.34 -6.04 -11.22
CA LYS A 93 22.39 -6.87 -12.00
C LYS A 93 21.99 -8.13 -11.24
N ARG A 94 22.73 -8.52 -10.20
CA ARG A 94 22.43 -9.70 -9.37
C ARG A 94 21.52 -9.41 -8.18
N ILE A 95 21.26 -8.14 -7.86
CA ILE A 95 20.34 -7.75 -6.76
C ILE A 95 18.99 -8.47 -6.84
N PRO A 96 18.29 -8.56 -7.99
CA PRO A 96 17.00 -9.24 -8.06
C PRO A 96 17.07 -10.70 -7.63
N ARG A 97 18.12 -11.42 -8.06
CA ARG A 97 18.31 -12.83 -7.71
C ARG A 97 18.66 -12.99 -6.22
N ALA A 98 19.56 -12.15 -5.71
CA ALA A 98 19.91 -12.17 -4.28
C ALA A 98 18.70 -11.89 -3.39
N VAL A 99 17.86 -10.92 -3.75
CA VAL A 99 16.58 -10.66 -3.05
C VAL A 99 15.66 -11.88 -3.12
N GLN A 100 15.55 -12.51 -4.29
CA GLN A 100 14.71 -13.69 -4.48
C GLN A 100 15.17 -14.89 -3.63
N ASP A 101 16.48 -15.10 -3.51
CA ASP A 101 17.09 -16.16 -2.70
C ASP A 101 16.83 -15.96 -1.19
N GLU A 102 16.62 -14.72 -0.76
CA GLU A 102 16.27 -14.39 0.63
C GLU A 102 14.77 -14.53 0.95
N LEU A 103 13.87 -14.41 -0.04
CA LEU A 103 12.42 -14.45 0.19
C LEU A 103 11.92 -15.65 1.03
N PRO A 104 12.39 -16.90 0.83
CA PRO A 104 11.92 -18.04 1.63
C PRO A 104 12.15 -17.88 3.13
N LYS A 105 13.17 -17.13 3.54
CA LYS A 105 13.51 -16.88 4.95
C LYS A 105 12.72 -15.72 5.55
N LEU A 106 12.21 -14.84 4.69
CA LEU A 106 11.63 -13.56 5.10
C LEU A 106 10.12 -13.57 5.14
N LEU A 107 9.50 -14.21 4.14
CA LEU A 107 8.06 -14.15 3.96
C LEU A 107 7.34 -15.05 4.98
N PRO A 108 6.24 -14.58 5.58
CA PRO A 108 5.42 -15.40 6.47
C PRO A 108 4.51 -16.40 5.72
N PHE A 109 4.68 -16.51 4.40
CA PHE A 109 3.92 -17.38 3.50
C PHE A 109 4.83 -17.87 2.38
N GLU A 110 4.39 -18.92 1.66
CA GLU A 110 5.18 -19.53 0.59
C GLU A 110 5.45 -18.55 -0.57
N VAL A 111 6.69 -18.50 -1.05
CA VAL A 111 7.12 -17.62 -2.15
C VAL A 111 6.26 -17.78 -3.42
N PRO A 112 5.86 -19.01 -3.86
CA PRO A 112 4.97 -19.16 -5.01
C PRO A 112 3.60 -18.52 -4.84
N LYS A 113 3.13 -18.35 -3.60
CA LYS A 113 1.86 -17.70 -3.25
C LYS A 113 2.02 -16.18 -3.05
N ALA A 114 3.23 -15.64 -3.14
CA ALA A 114 3.51 -14.24 -2.93
C ALA A 114 3.42 -13.41 -4.22
N GLN A 115 2.91 -12.19 -4.09
CA GLN A 115 3.21 -11.08 -4.99
C GLN A 115 4.16 -10.14 -4.26
N PHE A 116 5.32 -9.84 -4.84
CA PHE A 116 6.32 -8.99 -4.19
C PHE A 116 6.93 -7.98 -5.17
N GLN A 117 7.50 -6.93 -4.61
CA GLN A 117 8.33 -5.94 -5.28
C GLN A 117 9.44 -5.51 -4.32
N PHE A 118 10.58 -5.12 -4.86
CA PHE A 118 11.67 -4.57 -4.06
C PHE A 118 12.13 -3.23 -4.63
N PHE A 119 12.70 -2.40 -3.76
CA PHE A 119 13.30 -1.12 -4.12
C PHE A 119 14.67 -1.02 -3.46
N VAL A 120 15.68 -0.66 -4.26
CA VAL A 120 17.01 -0.34 -3.75
C VAL A 120 16.92 1.01 -3.03
N ARG A 121 17.34 1.04 -1.77
CA ARG A 121 17.35 2.24 -0.92
C ARG A 121 18.73 2.91 -0.91
N HIS A 122 19.78 2.08 -0.81
CA HIS A 122 21.17 2.53 -0.79
C HIS A 122 22.07 1.45 -1.42
N GLN A 123 23.17 1.88 -2.04
CA GLN A 123 24.21 1.00 -2.58
C GLN A 123 25.57 1.60 -2.28
N GLN A 124 26.50 0.77 -1.83
CA GLN A 124 27.88 1.15 -1.65
C GLN A 124 28.82 0.01 -2.05
N ARG A 125 30.01 0.36 -2.55
CA ARG A 125 31.04 -0.62 -2.90
C ARG A 125 31.85 -0.98 -1.66
N VAL A 126 31.98 -2.27 -1.38
CA VAL A 126 32.73 -2.83 -0.25
C VAL A 126 33.70 -3.87 -0.82
N GLY A 127 34.95 -3.45 -1.06
CA GLY A 127 35.94 -4.27 -1.75
C GLY A 127 35.55 -4.57 -3.20
N GLU A 128 35.41 -5.86 -3.51
CA GLU A 128 34.99 -6.34 -4.84
C GLU A 128 33.47 -6.47 -4.99
N GLU A 129 32.71 -6.33 -3.90
CA GLU A 129 31.26 -6.47 -3.88
C GLU A 129 30.55 -5.11 -3.70
N ILE A 130 29.24 -5.15 -3.91
CA ILE A 130 28.30 -4.06 -3.67
C ILE A 130 27.39 -4.50 -2.52
N GLU A 131 27.42 -3.74 -1.43
CA GLU A 131 26.43 -3.82 -0.38
C GLU A 131 25.20 -3.01 -0.79
N CYS A 132 24.03 -3.64 -0.79
CA CYS A 132 22.77 -3.02 -1.18
C CYS A 132 21.74 -3.13 -0.05
N LEU A 133 21.30 -2.00 0.47
CA LEU A 133 20.11 -1.93 1.33
C LEU A 133 18.86 -1.90 0.45
N VAL A 134 17.97 -2.86 0.64
CA VAL A 134 16.77 -3.06 -0.17
C VAL A 134 15.54 -3.09 0.74
N SER A 135 14.47 -2.42 0.35
CA SER A 135 13.14 -2.62 0.94
C SER A 135 12.35 -3.60 0.10
N VAL A 136 11.90 -4.71 0.69
CA VAL A 136 11.01 -5.69 0.06
C VAL A 136 9.61 -5.50 0.60
N ALA A 137 8.64 -5.39 -0.30
CA ALA A 137 7.22 -5.41 0.02
C ALA A 137 6.58 -6.64 -0.63
N ALA A 138 5.75 -7.36 0.11
CA ALA A 138 5.06 -8.55 -0.35
C ALA A 138 3.64 -8.64 0.19
N CYS A 139 2.82 -9.44 -0.46
CA CYS A 139 1.46 -9.79 -0.05
C CYS A 139 1.08 -11.15 -0.65
N GLU A 140 0.00 -11.74 -0.16
CA GLU A 140 -0.54 -12.96 -0.75
C GLU A 140 -1.22 -12.67 -2.10
N ARG A 141 -0.87 -13.45 -3.12
CA ARG A 141 -1.33 -13.27 -4.51
C ARG A 141 -2.82 -13.52 -4.67
N ALA A 142 -3.36 -14.58 -4.06
CA ALA A 142 -4.75 -14.97 -4.27
C ALA A 142 -5.76 -13.93 -3.72
N PRO A 143 -5.63 -13.44 -2.47
CA PRO A 143 -6.46 -12.34 -1.97
C PRO A 143 -6.31 -11.07 -2.80
N LEU A 144 -5.07 -10.71 -3.18
CA LEU A 144 -4.83 -9.54 -4.02
C LEU A 144 -5.54 -9.64 -5.37
N GLN A 145 -5.44 -10.80 -6.04
CA GLN A 145 -6.04 -11.00 -7.35
C GLN A 145 -7.57 -10.90 -7.30
N ARG A 146 -8.19 -11.48 -6.26
CA ARG A 146 -9.64 -11.36 -6.01
C ARG A 146 -10.05 -9.89 -5.85
N ASP A 147 -9.29 -9.14 -5.08
CA ASP A 147 -9.56 -7.73 -4.80
C ASP A 147 -9.40 -6.84 -6.06
N LEU A 148 -8.36 -7.10 -6.86
CA LEU A 148 -8.14 -6.44 -8.15
C LEU A 148 -9.26 -6.76 -9.16
N GLU A 149 -9.69 -8.02 -9.22
CA GLU A 149 -10.78 -8.45 -10.08
C GLU A 149 -12.11 -7.79 -9.69
N ALA A 150 -12.44 -7.76 -8.40
CA ALA A 150 -13.64 -7.10 -7.90
C ALA A 150 -13.65 -5.59 -8.26
N LEU A 151 -12.49 -4.93 -8.17
CA LEU A 151 -12.33 -3.53 -8.60
C LEU A 151 -12.50 -3.37 -10.11
N TRP A 152 -11.90 -4.25 -10.90
CA TRP A 152 -12.03 -4.25 -12.35
C TRP A 152 -13.50 -4.38 -12.78
N GLN A 153 -14.25 -5.27 -12.15
CA GLN A 153 -15.68 -5.49 -12.43
C GLN A 153 -16.57 -4.28 -12.09
N VAL A 154 -16.17 -3.42 -11.14
CA VAL A 154 -16.84 -2.13 -10.88
C VAL A 154 -16.22 -0.98 -11.68
N GLY A 155 -15.29 -1.30 -12.59
CA GLY A 155 -14.66 -0.40 -13.55
C GLY A 155 -13.57 0.48 -12.95
N TRP A 156 -12.93 0.07 -11.87
CA TRP A 156 -11.81 0.76 -11.23
C TRP A 156 -10.51 -0.03 -11.40
N VAL A 157 -9.42 0.70 -11.68
CA VAL A 157 -8.08 0.12 -11.81
C VAL A 157 -7.16 0.85 -10.82
N PRO A 158 -6.62 0.16 -9.81
CA PRO A 158 -5.63 0.76 -8.92
C PRO A 158 -4.41 1.24 -9.71
N LYS A 159 -3.93 2.44 -9.36
CA LYS A 159 -2.66 2.97 -9.85
C LYS A 159 -1.48 2.28 -9.18
N ALA A 160 -1.65 1.88 -7.92
CA ALA A 160 -0.67 1.14 -7.15
C ALA A 160 -1.35 0.34 -6.03
N VAL A 161 -0.67 -0.71 -5.60
CA VAL A 161 -1.00 -1.50 -4.42
C VAL A 161 0.09 -1.23 -3.38
N VAL A 162 -0.31 -0.93 -2.15
CA VAL A 162 0.60 -0.42 -1.12
C VAL A 162 0.38 -1.21 0.18
N PRO A 163 1.44 -1.67 0.87
CA PRO A 163 1.29 -2.27 2.20
C PRO A 163 0.49 -1.39 3.16
N SER A 164 -0.47 -1.98 3.87
CA SER A 164 -1.37 -1.25 4.78
C SER A 164 -0.58 -0.48 5.85
N ALA A 165 0.48 -1.10 6.34
CA ALA A 165 1.43 -0.50 7.28
C ALA A 165 2.11 0.79 6.80
N LEU A 166 2.34 0.94 5.48
CA LEU A 166 2.87 2.20 4.96
C LEU A 166 1.84 3.32 5.07
N ALA A 167 0.55 3.03 4.92
CA ALA A 167 -0.49 4.03 5.13
C ALA A 167 -0.55 4.47 6.61
N LEU A 168 -0.42 3.53 7.54
CA LEU A 168 -0.32 3.82 8.97
C LEU A 168 0.90 4.70 9.29
N ALA A 169 2.09 4.31 8.80
CA ALA A 169 3.32 5.08 8.99
C ALA A 169 3.21 6.50 8.41
N GLN A 170 2.67 6.64 7.20
CA GLN A 170 2.46 7.96 6.58
C GLN A 170 1.46 8.82 7.36
N THR A 171 0.41 8.21 7.93
CA THR A 171 -0.56 8.91 8.79
C THR A 171 0.11 9.41 10.06
N ALA A 172 0.90 8.57 10.72
CA ALA A 172 1.63 8.95 11.92
C ALA A 172 2.63 10.09 11.65
N LYS A 173 3.37 10.04 10.52
CA LYS A 173 4.23 11.15 10.08
C LYS A 173 3.44 12.44 9.84
N ALA A 174 2.30 12.35 9.14
CA ALA A 174 1.46 13.50 8.84
C ALA A 174 0.90 14.17 10.10
N LEU A 175 0.61 13.38 11.13
CA LEU A 175 0.16 13.84 12.44
C LEU A 175 1.31 14.29 13.36
N ARG A 176 2.57 14.16 12.92
CA ARG A 176 3.77 14.39 13.74
C ARG A 176 3.74 13.58 15.04
N ALA A 177 3.14 12.40 14.99
CA ALA A 177 3.03 11.46 16.12
C ALA A 177 4.27 10.57 16.27
N VAL A 178 5.19 10.63 15.31
CA VAL A 178 6.46 9.91 15.29
C VAL A 178 7.57 10.87 14.88
N ASP A 179 8.75 10.66 15.43
CA ASP A 179 9.94 11.45 15.16
C ASP A 179 11.07 10.57 14.59
N LYS A 180 12.32 10.81 15.00
CA LYS A 180 13.48 10.05 14.55
C LYS A 180 13.76 8.83 15.43
N GLU A 181 13.14 8.72 16.60
CA GLU A 181 13.36 7.60 17.49
C GLU A 181 12.70 6.32 16.95
N PRO A 182 13.26 5.13 17.26
CA PRO A 182 12.61 3.88 16.92
C PRO A 182 11.26 3.74 17.61
N VAL A 183 10.20 3.50 16.84
CA VAL A 183 8.82 3.37 17.35
C VAL A 183 8.10 2.21 16.69
N VAL A 184 7.22 1.55 17.44
CA VAL A 184 6.31 0.54 16.91
C VAL A 184 4.91 1.13 16.90
N LEU A 185 4.28 1.16 15.72
CA LEU A 185 2.86 1.48 15.59
C LEU A 185 2.09 0.19 15.41
N VAL A 186 0.97 0.09 16.13
CA VAL A 186 0.09 -1.07 16.10
C VAL A 186 -1.34 -0.58 15.86
N GLU A 187 -1.95 -1.04 14.78
CA GLU A 187 -3.37 -0.88 14.52
C GLU A 187 -4.06 -2.22 14.80
N ILE A 188 -4.95 -2.24 15.80
CA ILE A 188 -5.68 -3.43 16.21
C ILE A 188 -7.08 -3.37 15.56
N GLY A 189 -7.27 -4.14 14.49
CA GLY A 189 -8.55 -4.33 13.83
C GLY A 189 -9.29 -5.58 14.35
N ALA A 190 -10.53 -5.77 13.88
CA ALA A 190 -11.38 -6.88 14.33
C ALA A 190 -10.86 -8.28 13.94
N GLN A 191 -10.10 -8.39 12.86
CA GLN A 191 -9.56 -9.66 12.34
C GLN A 191 -8.11 -9.57 11.86
N ARG A 192 -7.51 -8.39 11.94
CA ARG A 192 -6.16 -8.13 11.47
C ARG A 192 -5.52 -7.11 12.38
N THR A 193 -4.30 -7.39 12.80
CA THR A 193 -3.44 -6.42 13.46
C THR A 193 -2.35 -5.98 12.49
N VAL A 194 -2.22 -4.68 12.24
CA VAL A 194 -1.13 -4.15 11.42
C VAL A 194 -0.06 -3.63 12.36
N MET A 195 1.15 -4.16 12.24
CA MET A 195 2.31 -3.70 12.99
C MET A 195 3.34 -3.09 12.04
N VAL A 196 3.87 -1.93 12.40
CA VAL A 196 5.01 -1.31 11.70
C VAL A 196 6.05 -0.85 12.69
N LEU A 197 7.29 -1.29 12.48
CA LEU A 197 8.47 -0.74 13.13
C LEU A 197 9.00 0.39 12.25
N MET A 198 9.13 1.56 12.86
CA MET A 198 9.73 2.72 12.24
C MET A 198 11.08 3.02 12.91
N ASP A 199 12.05 3.42 12.09
CA ASP A 199 13.36 3.88 12.53
C ASP A 199 13.78 5.06 11.65
N ALA A 200 14.37 6.10 12.26
CA ALA A 200 14.71 7.37 11.60
C ALA A 200 13.53 7.95 10.78
N GLY A 201 12.30 7.75 11.28
CA GLY A 201 11.09 8.17 10.59
C GLY A 201 10.73 7.36 9.34
N GLU A 202 11.32 6.19 9.09
CA GLU A 202 11.00 5.33 7.94
C GLU A 202 10.50 3.95 8.40
N ALA A 203 9.58 3.33 7.63
CA ALA A 203 9.11 1.98 7.93
C ALA A 203 10.18 0.96 7.52
N VAL A 204 10.82 0.31 8.50
CA VAL A 204 11.90 -0.68 8.29
C VAL A 204 11.39 -2.12 8.31
N TYR A 205 10.29 -2.35 9.04
CA TYR A 205 9.61 -3.63 9.09
C TYR A 205 8.11 -3.39 9.23
N ALA A 206 7.31 -4.20 8.55
CA ALA A 206 5.88 -4.23 8.78
C ALA A 206 5.28 -5.58 8.47
N ARG A 207 4.18 -5.88 9.16
CA ARG A 207 3.44 -7.12 8.96
C ARG A 207 1.98 -6.96 9.36
N ASP A 208 1.12 -7.52 8.53
CA ASP A 208 -0.26 -7.85 8.87
C ASP A 208 -0.26 -9.22 9.60
N ILE A 209 -0.84 -9.26 10.79
CA ILE A 209 -0.98 -10.45 11.66
C ILE A 209 -2.46 -10.80 11.81
#